data_AF-A0A9P0A2A5-F1
#
_entry.id   AF-A0A9P0A2A5-F1
#
_cell.length_a   1.000
_cell.length_b   1.000
_cell.length_c   1.000
_cell.angle_alpha   90.00
_cell.angle_beta   90.00
_cell.angle_gamma   90.00
#
_symmetry.space_group_name_H-M   'P 1'
#
loop_
_entity.id
_entity.type
_entity.pdbx_description
1 polymer ?
#
loop_
_entity_poly.entity_id
_entity_poly.type
_entity_poly.pdbx_seq_one_letter_code
_entity_poly.pdbx_strand_id
1 'polypeptide(L)'
;MILEVVFSFGLFLSCAEAGAIVSPEVSPKAALKSLDKLLDELKILEEGRQEGLKNATGNPKYKTDPRMVEFLSALSLVDSLFVVYHKYYNAINTLIHSDEKSAAAHEALATIKTSRQQSIQLAKVIQTRAGNFKLDSPGLSADKNLNFLQTVFEATHLKNEEIEAQLRTDFYSSPFTKYMSDMPVMPDVSDIS
;
A
#
# COMPACT_ATOMS: atom_id res chain seq x y z
N MET A 1 -5.02 -8.33 -1.79
CA MET A 1 -6.35 -8.23 -1.13
C MET A 1 -6.22 -7.20 -0.01
N ILE A 2 -6.48 -5.93 -0.31
CA ILE A 2 -6.49 -4.76 0.62
C ILE A 2 -6.64 -3.43 -0.14
N LEU A 3 -6.35 -3.43 -1.44
CA LEU A 3 -6.07 -2.22 -2.23
C LEU A 3 -7.29 -1.51 -2.84
N GLU A 4 -8.51 -2.04 -2.69
CA GLU A 4 -9.73 -1.38 -3.18
C GLU A 4 -10.23 -0.23 -2.29
N VAL A 5 -9.77 -0.14 -1.02
CA VAL A 5 -10.15 0.96 -0.10
C VAL A 5 -9.72 2.33 -0.63
N VAL A 6 -8.68 2.37 -1.46
CA VAL A 6 -8.17 3.59 -2.08
C VAL A 6 -9.06 4.05 -3.24
N PHE A 7 -9.92 3.19 -3.79
CA PHE A 7 -10.64 3.42 -5.05
C PHE A 7 -12.16 3.63 -4.92
N SER A 8 -12.72 3.71 -3.70
CA SER A 8 -14.01 4.41 -3.52
C SER A 8 -13.89 5.92 -3.84
N PHE A 9 -12.65 6.42 -3.96
CA PHE A 9 -12.31 7.69 -4.60
C PHE A 9 -12.19 7.41 -6.10
N GLY A 10 -13.18 7.79 -6.89
CA GLY A 10 -13.32 7.41 -8.30
C GLY A 10 -12.11 7.74 -9.19
N LEU A 11 -11.14 6.83 -9.24
CA LEU A 11 -10.13 6.69 -10.27
C LEU A 11 -10.47 5.46 -11.11
N PHE A 12 -11.62 5.51 -11.79
CA PHE A 12 -11.92 4.53 -12.83
C PHE A 12 -11.01 4.79 -14.03
N LEU A 13 -10.08 3.88 -14.33
CA LEU A 13 -9.68 3.60 -15.71
C LEU A 13 -9.46 2.11 -15.90
N SER A 14 -10.42 1.51 -16.59
CA SER A 14 -10.33 0.21 -17.24
C SER A 14 -9.23 0.22 -18.31
N CYS A 15 -8.38 -0.81 -18.31
CA CYS A 15 -7.81 -1.34 -19.54
C CYS A 15 -7.88 -2.88 -19.49
N ALA A 16 -8.36 -3.43 -20.61
CA ALA A 16 -8.75 -4.81 -20.79
C ALA A 16 -7.57 -5.78 -21.03
N GLU A 17 -7.85 -7.04 -20.67
CA GLU A 17 -7.41 -8.32 -21.24
C GLU A 17 -5.93 -8.77 -21.23
N ALA A 18 -5.77 -9.87 -20.46
CA ALA A 18 -5.34 -11.21 -20.90
C ALA A 18 -3.85 -11.59 -20.82
N GLY A 19 -3.63 -12.73 -20.15
CA GLY A 19 -2.45 -13.57 -20.30
C GLY A 19 -2.16 -14.39 -19.05
N ALA A 20 -2.62 -15.63 -18.99
CA ALA A 20 -2.20 -16.59 -17.98
C ALA A 20 -0.70 -16.88 -18.14
N ILE A 21 0.12 -16.47 -17.16
CA ILE A 21 1.56 -16.74 -17.14
C ILE A 21 1.81 -17.98 -16.29
N VAL A 22 2.20 -19.06 -16.95
CA VAL A 22 2.77 -20.26 -16.31
C VAL A 22 4.06 -19.85 -15.59
N SER A 23 4.08 -20.00 -14.27
CA SER A 23 5.25 -19.64 -13.45
C SER A 23 6.32 -20.75 -13.53
N PRO A 24 7.56 -20.46 -13.97
CA PRO A 24 8.66 -21.40 -13.90
C PRO A 24 9.15 -21.53 -12.44
N GLU A 25 9.72 -22.69 -12.07
CA GLU A 25 10.36 -22.89 -10.76
C GLU A 25 11.50 -21.87 -10.55
N VAL A 26 11.27 -20.91 -9.66
CA VAL A 26 12.25 -19.89 -9.28
C VAL A 26 13.07 -20.41 -8.09
N SER A 27 14.40 -20.42 -8.24
CA SER A 27 15.33 -20.71 -7.14
C SER A 27 15.12 -19.72 -5.97
N PRO A 28 15.16 -20.16 -4.70
CA PRO A 28 14.98 -19.29 -3.53
C PRO A 28 15.89 -18.06 -3.51
N LYS A 29 17.12 -18.17 -4.03
CA LYS A 29 18.09 -17.07 -4.07
C LYS A 29 17.78 -16.03 -5.16
N ALA A 30 17.02 -16.41 -6.20
CA ALA A 30 16.53 -15.51 -7.23
C ALA A 30 15.23 -14.80 -6.81
N ALA A 31 14.37 -15.47 -6.03
CA ALA A 31 13.18 -14.88 -5.40
C ALA A 31 13.56 -13.84 -4.33
N LEU A 32 14.61 -14.09 -3.54
CA LEU A 32 15.10 -13.14 -2.53
C LEU A 32 15.59 -11.82 -3.16
N LYS A 33 16.24 -11.90 -4.33
CA LYS A 33 16.65 -10.72 -5.12
C LYS A 33 15.48 -9.99 -5.79
N SER A 34 14.30 -10.61 -5.93
CA SER A 34 13.14 -9.94 -6.51
C SER A 34 12.39 -9.13 -5.45
N LEU A 35 12.18 -9.66 -4.24
CA LEU A 35 11.42 -8.95 -3.21
C LEU A 35 12.16 -7.72 -2.65
N ASP A 36 13.45 -7.83 -2.36
CA ASP A 36 14.24 -6.66 -1.89
C ASP A 36 14.22 -5.53 -2.93
N LYS A 37 14.29 -5.88 -4.22
CA LYS A 37 14.17 -4.92 -5.32
C LYS A 37 12.78 -4.27 -5.38
N LEU A 38 11.71 -5.04 -5.15
CA LEU A 38 10.35 -4.51 -5.10
C LEU A 38 10.15 -3.54 -3.92
N LEU A 39 10.77 -3.84 -2.77
CA LEU A 39 10.73 -2.98 -1.58
C LEU A 39 11.52 -1.68 -1.80
N ASP A 40 12.68 -1.75 -2.47
CA ASP A 40 13.44 -0.58 -2.87
C ASP A 40 12.65 0.30 -3.87
N GLU A 41 11.99 -0.31 -4.85
CA GLU A 41 11.11 0.41 -5.79
C GLU A 41 9.92 1.05 -5.06
N LEU A 42 9.31 0.37 -4.09
CA LEU A 42 8.24 0.91 -3.27
C LEU A 42 8.70 2.12 -2.44
N LYS A 43 9.94 2.09 -1.94
CA LYS A 43 10.55 3.22 -1.22
C LYS A 43 10.74 4.43 -2.13
N ILE A 44 11.21 4.24 -3.36
CA ILE A 44 11.32 5.34 -4.34
C ILE A 44 9.94 5.96 -4.61
N LEU A 45 8.92 5.13 -4.77
CA LEU A 45 7.53 5.61 -4.92
C LEU A 45 7.05 6.36 -3.68
N GLU A 46 7.42 5.91 -2.48
CA GLU A 46 7.11 6.60 -1.21
C GLU A 46 7.71 7.99 -1.14
N GLU A 47 8.99 8.13 -1.47
CA GLU A 47 9.66 9.43 -1.54
C GLU A 47 8.96 10.34 -2.56
N GLY A 48 8.60 9.81 -3.74
CA GLY A 48 7.86 10.53 -4.76
C GLY A 48 6.46 10.99 -4.32
N ARG A 49 5.70 10.15 -3.61
CA ARG A 49 4.38 10.53 -3.04
C ARG A 49 4.53 11.63 -1.99
N GLN A 50 5.48 11.50 -1.08
CA GLN A 50 5.72 12.48 -0.01
C GLN A 50 6.16 13.83 -0.58
N GLU A 51 7.04 13.83 -1.58
CA GLU A 51 7.44 15.03 -2.30
C GLU A 51 6.25 15.67 -3.04
N GLY A 52 5.50 14.87 -3.81
CA GLY A 52 4.32 15.33 -4.53
C GLY A 52 3.26 15.95 -3.60
N LEU A 53 3.00 15.30 -2.47
CA LEU A 53 2.05 15.79 -1.46
C LEU A 53 2.53 17.09 -0.83
N LYS A 54 3.81 17.19 -0.48
CA LYS A 54 4.41 18.42 0.04
C LYS A 54 4.30 19.57 -0.96
N ASN A 55 4.56 19.31 -2.23
CA ASN A 55 4.46 20.32 -3.28
C ASN A 55 3.01 20.77 -3.51
N ALA A 56 2.07 19.83 -3.56
CA ALA A 56 0.66 20.14 -3.73
C ALA A 56 0.09 20.89 -2.51
N THR A 57 0.33 20.39 -1.30
CA THR A 57 -0.12 21.07 -0.07
C THR A 57 0.54 22.44 0.13
N GLY A 58 1.74 22.65 -0.41
CA GLY A 58 2.43 23.94 -0.44
C GLY A 58 1.85 24.95 -1.43
N ASN A 59 1.13 24.49 -2.46
CA ASN A 59 0.65 25.33 -3.57
C ASN A 59 -0.45 26.32 -3.12
N PRO A 60 -0.24 27.65 -3.24
CA PRO A 60 -1.24 28.64 -2.85
C PRO A 60 -2.60 28.47 -3.55
N LYS A 61 -2.61 28.04 -4.82
CA LYS A 61 -3.85 27.82 -5.59
C LYS A 61 -4.71 26.72 -4.98
N TYR A 62 -4.09 25.68 -4.45
CA TYR A 62 -4.81 24.56 -3.85
C TYR A 62 -5.30 24.89 -2.45
N LYS A 63 -4.52 25.67 -1.69
CA LYS A 63 -4.91 26.13 -0.35
C LYS A 63 -6.18 26.97 -0.33
N THR A 64 -6.48 27.66 -1.44
CA THR A 64 -7.69 28.49 -1.56
C THR A 64 -8.94 27.73 -1.99
N ASP A 65 -8.83 26.47 -2.46
CA ASP A 65 -9.98 25.63 -2.78
C ASP A 65 -10.19 24.59 -1.66
N PRO A 66 -11.24 24.74 -0.82
CA PRO A 66 -11.53 23.79 0.26
C PRO A 66 -11.67 22.34 -0.21
N ARG A 67 -12.15 22.09 -1.43
CA ARG A 67 -12.27 20.74 -1.98
C ARG A 67 -10.90 20.14 -2.29
N MET A 68 -9.97 20.97 -2.74
CA MET A 68 -8.59 20.54 -2.99
C MET A 68 -7.83 20.28 -1.69
N VAL A 69 -8.03 21.13 -0.67
CA VAL A 69 -7.47 20.90 0.67
C VAL A 69 -7.95 19.56 1.23
N GLU A 70 -9.25 19.27 1.11
CA GLU A 70 -9.83 18.02 1.57
C GLU A 70 -9.31 16.81 0.79
N PHE A 71 -9.24 16.91 -0.54
CA PHE A 71 -8.68 15.88 -1.41
C PHE A 71 -7.23 15.54 -1.05
N LEU A 72 -6.36 16.55 -0.91
CA LEU A 72 -4.96 16.35 -0.53
C LEU A 72 -4.80 15.80 0.89
N SER A 73 -5.71 16.17 1.80
CA SER A 73 -5.75 15.61 3.15
C SER A 73 -6.13 14.13 3.13
N ALA A 74 -7.05 13.71 2.27
CA ALA A 74 -7.38 12.31 2.08
C ALA A 74 -6.22 11.52 1.44
N LEU A 75 -5.56 12.07 0.41
CA LEU A 75 -4.36 11.45 -0.15
C LEU A 75 -3.24 11.29 0.88
N SER A 76 -3.10 12.22 1.84
CA SER A 76 -2.12 12.11 2.93
C SER A 76 -2.43 10.96 3.89
N LEU A 77 -3.71 10.66 4.12
CA LEU A 77 -4.14 9.48 4.90
C LEU A 77 -3.84 8.19 4.13
N VAL A 78 -4.09 8.17 2.82
CA VAL A 78 -3.74 7.03 1.95
C VAL A 78 -2.23 6.81 1.92
N ASP A 79 -1.41 7.86 1.83
CA ASP A 79 0.04 7.73 1.90
C ASP A 79 0.49 7.15 3.23
N SER A 80 -0.10 7.60 4.34
CA SER A 80 0.15 7.02 5.66
C SER A 80 -0.14 5.51 5.70
N LEU A 81 -1.21 5.07 5.03
CA LEU A 81 -1.54 3.65 4.90
C LEU A 81 -0.48 2.89 4.07
N PHE A 82 -0.02 3.46 2.96
CA PHE A 82 1.04 2.86 2.15
C PHE A 82 2.38 2.75 2.89
N VAL A 83 2.74 3.75 3.70
CA VAL A 83 3.92 3.68 4.59
C VAL A 83 3.80 2.53 5.60
N VAL A 84 2.59 2.31 6.15
CA VAL A 84 2.34 1.16 7.04
C VAL A 84 2.50 -0.16 6.29
N TYR A 85 2.06 -0.26 5.03
CA TYR A 85 2.27 -1.47 4.22
C TYR A 85 3.73 -1.73 3.90
N HIS A 86 4.50 -0.71 3.55
CA HIS A 86 5.94 -0.87 3.35
C HIS A 86 6.63 -1.44 4.61
N LYS A 87 6.30 -0.91 5.80
CA LYS A 87 6.79 -1.47 7.08
C LYS A 87 6.34 -2.91 7.30
N TYR A 88 5.08 -3.21 7.01
CA TYR A 88 4.54 -4.56 7.11
C TYR A 88 5.30 -5.53 6.19
N TYR A 89 5.53 -5.18 4.93
CA TYR A 89 6.24 -6.03 3.98
C TYR A 89 7.70 -6.25 4.37
N ASN A 90 8.40 -5.19 4.81
CA ASN A 90 9.76 -5.33 5.36
C ASN A 90 9.80 -6.27 6.56
N ALA A 91 8.81 -6.19 7.45
CA ALA A 91 8.73 -7.07 8.60
C ALA A 91 8.43 -8.53 8.20
N ILE A 92 7.53 -8.77 7.24
CA ILE A 92 7.29 -10.12 6.71
C ILE A 92 8.56 -10.67 6.05
N ASN A 93 9.22 -9.87 5.21
CA ASN A 93 10.48 -10.24 4.56
C ASN A 93 11.56 -10.59 5.59
N THR A 94 11.66 -9.81 6.68
CA THR A 94 12.57 -10.10 7.78
C THR A 94 12.21 -11.42 8.47
N LEU A 95 10.91 -11.63 8.74
CA LEU A 95 10.42 -12.82 9.45
C LEU A 95 10.73 -14.11 8.68
N ILE A 96 10.40 -14.17 7.39
CA ILE A 96 10.59 -15.38 6.58
C ILE A 96 12.06 -15.76 6.40
N HIS A 97 12.98 -14.80 6.57
CA HIS A 97 14.42 -15.01 6.45
C HIS A 97 15.16 -15.05 7.80
N SER A 98 14.45 -14.97 8.92
CA SER A 98 15.04 -15.01 10.25
C SER A 98 14.86 -16.38 10.91
N ASP A 99 15.78 -16.75 11.79
CA ASP A 99 15.56 -17.86 12.70
C ASP A 99 14.39 -17.57 13.64
N GLU A 100 13.50 -18.54 13.86
CA GLU A 100 12.26 -18.36 14.64
C GLU A 100 12.49 -17.80 16.06
N LYS A 101 13.62 -18.18 16.69
CA LYS A 101 13.97 -17.75 18.05
C LYS A 101 14.80 -16.47 18.10
N SER A 102 15.12 -15.87 16.94
CA SER A 102 15.96 -14.67 16.88
C SER A 102 15.22 -13.43 17.35
N ALA A 103 15.98 -12.44 17.85
CA ALA A 103 15.41 -11.13 18.18
C ALA A 103 14.73 -10.48 16.96
N ALA A 104 15.30 -10.65 15.76
CA ALA A 104 14.76 -10.14 14.51
C ALA A 104 13.36 -10.73 14.20
N ALA A 105 13.15 -12.03 14.39
CA ALA A 105 11.85 -12.65 14.21
C ALA A 105 10.80 -12.10 15.20
N HIS A 106 11.17 -11.89 16.46
CA HIS A 106 10.27 -11.33 17.47
C HIS A 106 9.90 -9.87 17.17
N GLU A 107 10.88 -9.06 16.76
CA GLU A 107 10.66 -7.67 16.36
C GLU A 107 9.80 -7.58 15.09
N ALA A 108 10.04 -8.46 14.12
CA ALA A 108 9.24 -8.56 12.91
C ALA A 108 7.78 -8.91 13.24
N LEU A 109 7.52 -9.90 14.10
CA LEU A 109 6.17 -10.26 14.55
C LEU A 109 5.46 -9.10 15.26
N ALA A 110 6.17 -8.38 16.14
CA ALA A 110 5.62 -7.20 16.81
C ALA A 110 5.28 -6.08 15.82
N THR A 111 6.15 -5.86 14.83
CA THR A 111 5.92 -4.88 13.76
C THR A 111 4.74 -5.28 12.89
N ILE A 112 4.64 -6.54 12.48
CA ILE A 112 3.50 -7.09 11.73
C ILE A 112 2.19 -6.83 12.48
N LYS A 113 2.15 -7.16 13.77
CA LYS A 113 0.97 -6.95 14.61
C LYS A 113 0.56 -5.48 14.65
N THR A 114 1.54 -4.60 14.89
CA THR A 114 1.31 -3.15 15.01
C THR A 114 0.85 -2.57 13.68
N SER A 115 1.51 -2.92 12.57
CA SER A 115 1.13 -2.47 11.24
C SER A 115 -0.28 -2.91 10.87
N ARG A 116 -0.67 -4.16 11.17
CA ARG A 116 -2.06 -4.64 10.96
C ARG A 116 -3.07 -3.80 11.72
N GLN A 117 -2.82 -3.51 13.00
CA GLN A 117 -3.70 -2.64 13.80
C GLN A 117 -3.80 -1.24 13.21
N GLN A 118 -2.67 -0.65 12.81
CA GLN A 118 -2.62 0.68 12.21
C GLN A 118 -3.37 0.73 10.87
N SER A 119 -3.18 -0.26 10.00
CA SER A 119 -3.90 -0.36 8.72
C SER A 119 -5.41 -0.43 8.93
N ILE A 120 -5.89 -1.20 9.91
CA ILE A 120 -7.33 -1.28 10.24
C ILE A 120 -7.86 0.10 10.67
N GLN A 121 -7.12 0.82 11.52
CA GLN A 121 -7.56 2.14 11.99
C GLN A 121 -7.55 3.18 10.87
N LEU A 122 -6.48 3.20 10.07
CA LEU A 122 -6.36 4.11 8.92
C LEU A 122 -7.45 3.83 7.87
N ALA A 123 -7.72 2.56 7.56
CA ALA A 123 -8.77 2.17 6.62
C ALA A 123 -10.14 2.70 7.09
N LYS A 124 -10.48 2.57 8.38
CA LYS A 124 -11.72 3.10 8.95
C LYS A 124 -11.82 4.63 8.82
N VAL A 125 -10.73 5.34 9.09
CA VAL A 125 -10.67 6.80 8.95
C VAL A 125 -10.85 7.22 7.49
N ILE A 126 -10.15 6.55 6.57
CA ILE A 126 -10.25 6.80 5.12
C ILE A 126 -11.67 6.54 4.63
N GLN A 127 -12.29 5.41 5.01
CA GLN A 127 -13.67 5.06 4.65
C GLN A 127 -14.68 6.08 5.18
N THR A 128 -14.56 6.46 6.46
CA THR A 128 -15.44 7.48 7.06
C THR A 128 -15.35 8.79 6.29
N ARG A 129 -14.13 9.18 5.88
CA ARG A 129 -13.90 10.39 5.10
C ARG A 129 -14.44 10.27 3.68
N ALA A 130 -14.25 9.13 3.02
CA ALA A 130 -14.79 8.85 1.69
C ALA A 130 -16.33 8.86 1.67
N GLY A 131 -16.99 8.29 2.69
CA GLY A 131 -18.45 8.30 2.79
C GLY A 131 -19.03 9.69 3.03
N ASN A 132 -18.28 10.56 3.71
CA ASN A 132 -18.70 11.94 4.00
C ASN A 132 -18.48 12.91 2.84
N PHE A 133 -17.60 12.56 1.89
CA PHE A 133 -17.26 13.40 0.76
C PHE A 133 -17.39 12.61 -0.54
N LYS A 134 -18.36 12.99 -1.38
CA LYS A 134 -18.27 12.69 -2.81
C LYS A 134 -17.07 13.44 -3.34
N LEU A 135 -15.91 12.80 -3.31
CA LEU A 135 -14.67 13.37 -3.81
C LEU A 135 -14.70 13.31 -5.32
N ASP A 136 -15.47 14.22 -5.89
CA ASP A 136 -15.29 14.62 -7.27
C ASP A 136 -13.88 15.22 -7.35
N SER A 137 -12.98 14.44 -7.93
CA SER A 137 -11.64 14.86 -8.33
C SER A 137 -11.73 16.25 -8.99
N PRO A 138 -11.13 17.31 -8.41
CA PRO A 138 -11.18 18.64 -9.01
C PRO A 138 -10.30 18.62 -10.25
N GLY A 139 -10.88 18.31 -11.42
CA GLY A 139 -10.25 18.37 -12.75
C GLY A 139 -8.74 18.11 -12.77
N LEU A 140 -8.30 16.91 -12.32
CA LEU A 140 -6.87 16.58 -12.12
C LEU A 140 -6.04 16.66 -13.42
N SER A 141 -6.65 16.44 -14.59
CA SER A 141 -5.92 16.13 -15.82
C SER A 141 -5.13 17.28 -16.44
N ALA A 142 -5.42 18.54 -16.09
CA ALA A 142 -4.73 19.70 -16.65
C ALA A 142 -3.55 20.21 -15.79
N ASP A 143 -3.43 19.74 -14.55
CA ASP A 143 -2.42 20.22 -13.61
C ASP A 143 -1.29 19.19 -13.44
N LYS A 144 -0.07 19.58 -13.83
CA LYS A 144 1.10 18.69 -13.83
C LYS A 144 1.42 18.12 -12.44
N ASN A 145 1.20 18.88 -11.36
CA ASN A 145 1.50 18.41 -10.01
C ASN A 145 0.49 17.35 -9.55
N LEU A 146 -0.78 17.55 -9.92
CA LEU A 146 -1.85 16.60 -9.61
C LEU A 146 -1.75 15.34 -10.46
N ASN A 147 -1.35 15.46 -11.72
CA ASN A 147 -1.07 14.32 -12.60
C ASN A 147 0.12 13.48 -12.09
N PHE A 148 1.20 14.13 -11.66
CA PHE A 148 2.32 13.43 -11.01
C PHE A 148 1.86 12.66 -9.77
N LEU A 149 1.11 13.31 -8.88
CA LEU A 149 0.55 12.69 -7.68
C LEU A 149 -0.31 11.47 -8.02
N GLN A 150 -1.23 11.60 -8.96
CA GLN A 150 -2.06 10.48 -9.41
C GLN A 150 -1.17 9.31 -9.88
N THR A 151 -0.20 9.60 -10.75
CA THR A 151 0.70 8.59 -11.32
C THR A 151 1.48 7.83 -10.23
N VAL A 152 2.05 8.55 -9.24
CA VAL A 152 2.84 7.89 -8.19
C VAL A 152 1.98 7.08 -7.22
N PHE A 153 0.75 7.53 -6.93
CA PHE A 153 -0.19 6.76 -6.11
C PHE A 153 -0.67 5.49 -6.83
N GLU A 154 -0.98 5.57 -8.12
CA GLU A 154 -1.35 4.41 -8.95
C GLU A 154 -0.19 3.41 -9.05
N ALA A 155 1.02 3.87 -9.32
CA ALA A 155 2.21 3.02 -9.37
C ALA A 155 2.48 2.32 -8.01
N THR A 156 2.22 3.02 -6.90
CA THR A 156 2.36 2.46 -5.55
C THR A 156 1.35 1.35 -5.31
N HIS A 157 0.10 1.56 -5.73
CA HIS A 157 -0.95 0.55 -5.61
C HIS A 157 -0.56 -0.73 -6.33
N LEU A 158 -0.18 -0.63 -7.62
CA LEU A 158 0.26 -1.78 -8.42
C LEU A 158 1.48 -2.48 -7.80
N LYS A 159 2.44 -1.70 -7.29
CA LYS A 159 3.63 -2.25 -6.63
C LYS A 159 3.27 -3.02 -5.36
N ASN A 160 2.31 -2.53 -4.58
CA ASN A 160 1.83 -3.24 -3.40
C ASN A 160 1.15 -4.57 -3.78
N GLU A 161 0.36 -4.62 -4.87
CA GLU A 161 -0.24 -5.88 -5.36
C GLU A 161 0.84 -6.91 -5.75
N GLU A 162 1.87 -6.45 -6.46
CA GLU A 162 3.00 -7.29 -6.88
C GLU A 162 3.76 -7.86 -5.66
N ILE A 163 4.03 -7.02 -4.65
CA ILE A 163 4.67 -7.44 -3.40
C ILE A 163 3.79 -8.42 -2.64
N GLU A 164 2.47 -8.18 -2.53
CA GLU A 164 1.56 -9.11 -1.87
C GLU A 164 1.53 -10.48 -2.56
N ALA A 165 1.52 -10.51 -3.90
CA ALA A 165 1.53 -11.75 -4.66
C ALA A 165 2.82 -12.56 -4.41
N GLN A 166 3.97 -11.88 -4.41
CA GLN A 166 5.27 -12.51 -4.10
C GLN A 166 5.30 -13.02 -2.65
N LEU A 167 4.98 -12.17 -1.68
CA LEU A 167 4.98 -12.49 -0.26
C LEU A 167 3.99 -13.60 0.09
N ARG A 168 2.84 -13.65 -0.56
CA ARG A 168 1.85 -14.72 -0.33
C ARG A 168 2.46 -16.09 -0.59
N THR A 169 3.20 -16.23 -1.69
CA THR A 169 3.87 -17.48 -2.07
C THR A 169 4.95 -17.88 -1.07
N ASP A 170 5.79 -16.93 -0.67
CA ASP A 170 6.91 -17.16 0.25
C ASP A 170 6.45 -17.37 1.70
N PHE A 171 5.36 -16.69 2.10
CA PHE A 171 4.81 -16.79 3.45
C PHE A 171 4.10 -18.12 3.70
N TYR A 172 3.27 -18.60 2.75
CA TYR A 172 2.55 -19.87 2.88
C TYR A 172 3.48 -21.09 2.87
N SER A 173 4.68 -20.96 2.31
CA SER A 173 5.71 -22.00 2.35
C SER A 173 6.57 -21.96 3.63
N SER A 174 6.38 -20.95 4.50
CA SER A 174 7.18 -20.79 5.72
C SER A 174 6.55 -21.42 6.98
N PRO A 175 7.34 -21.77 8.00
CA PRO A 175 6.85 -22.27 9.29
C PRO A 175 6.13 -21.20 10.12
N PHE A 176 6.17 -19.94 9.69
CA PHE A 176 5.63 -18.79 10.43
C PHE A 176 4.12 -18.59 10.26
N THR A 177 3.47 -19.37 9.38
CA THR A 177 2.01 -19.37 9.19
C THR A 177 1.25 -19.56 10.51
N LYS A 178 1.79 -20.36 11.43
CA LYS A 178 1.23 -20.59 12.78
C LYS A 178 1.11 -19.32 13.63
N TYR A 179 1.94 -18.29 13.39
CA TYR A 179 1.90 -17.04 14.17
C TYR A 179 0.85 -16.05 13.67
N MET A 180 0.25 -16.29 12.51
CA MET A 180 -0.73 -15.39 11.92
C MET A 180 -2.15 -15.64 12.43
N SER A 181 -2.42 -16.77 13.09
CA SER A 181 -3.74 -17.10 13.64
C SER A 181 -4.20 -16.10 14.70
N ASP A 182 -3.26 -15.53 15.46
CA ASP A 182 -3.53 -14.62 16.57
C ASP A 182 -3.33 -13.14 16.18
N MET A 183 -3.02 -12.90 14.91
CA MET A 183 -2.80 -11.54 14.40
C MET A 183 -4.15 -10.89 14.06
N PRO A 184 -4.26 -9.56 14.22
CA PRO A 184 -5.41 -8.83 13.73
C PRO A 184 -5.63 -9.16 12.25
N VAL A 185 -6.86 -9.53 11.91
CA VAL A 185 -7.25 -9.78 10.52
C VAL A 185 -7.26 -8.43 9.83
N MET A 186 -6.39 -8.26 8.83
CA MET A 186 -6.48 -7.09 7.99
C MET A 186 -7.84 -7.11 7.28
N PRO A 187 -8.48 -5.95 7.04
CA PRO A 187 -9.81 -5.91 6.44
C PRO A 187 -9.82 -6.72 5.14
N ASP A 188 -10.78 -7.65 5.02
CA ASP A 188 -11.02 -8.36 3.77
C ASP A 188 -11.89 -7.48 2.84
N VAL A 189 -11.72 -7.65 1.53
CA VAL A 189 -12.49 -6.98 0.47
C VAL A 189 -14.00 -7.17 0.67
N SER A 190 -14.43 -8.33 1.18
CA SER A 190 -15.84 -8.66 1.40
C SER A 190 -16.49 -8.02 2.63
N ASP A 191 -15.70 -7.50 3.57
CA ASP A 191 -16.23 -6.79 4.75
C ASP A 191 -16.56 -5.31 4.42
N ILE A 192 -16.41 -4.93 3.14
CA ILE A 192 -16.49 -3.57 2.61
C ILE A 192 -17.72 -3.40 1.68
N SER A 193 -18.60 -4.41 1.60
CA SER A 193 -19.89 -4.31 0.89
C SER A 193 -20.98 -3.67 1.74
#